data_AF-A0A0C9YDL8-F1
#
_entry.id   AF-A0A0C9YDL8-F1
#
_cell.length_a   1.000
_cell.length_b   1.000
_cell.length_c   1.000
_cell.angle_alpha   90.00
_cell.angle_beta   90.00
_cell.angle_gamma   90.00
#
_symmetry.space_group_name_H-M   'P 1'
#
loop_
_entity.id
_entity.type
_entity.pdbx_description
1 polymer ?
#
loop_
_entity_poly.entity_id
_entity_poly.type
_entity_poly.pdbx_seq_one_letter_code
_entity_poly.pdbx_strand_id
1 'polypeptide(L)'
;MPDFQLSSLAVVDDDAAISSLPQNSTLLGKFPTVQSMVGYAIVCLLVFEHAYFLMQQGSGDWKETLTMAVKKCKSSDIQTAISTAVKVAFKQHGNNGADLCETILKVIGENKISM
;
A
#
# COMPACT_ATOMS: atom_id res chain seq x y z
N MET A 1 -5.37 3.07 40.23
CA MET A 1 -5.64 2.27 39.02
C MET A 1 -7.08 2.56 38.67
N PRO A 2 -7.39 3.36 37.62
CA PRO A 2 -8.78 3.71 37.34
C PRO A 2 -9.43 2.71 36.38
N ASP A 3 -10.63 2.29 36.77
CA ASP A 3 -11.60 1.48 36.04
C ASP A 3 -11.99 2.08 34.69
N PHE A 4 -11.90 1.29 33.62
CA PHE A 4 -12.50 1.61 32.33
C PHE A 4 -13.81 0.81 32.18
N GLN A 5 -14.93 1.49 32.40
CA GLN A 5 -16.27 0.94 32.23
C GLN A 5 -16.51 0.55 30.77
N LEU A 6 -16.74 -0.74 30.53
CA LEU A 6 -17.30 -1.28 29.29
C LEU A 6 -18.75 -0.81 29.16
N SER A 7 -18.99 0.14 28.25
CA SER A 7 -20.35 0.47 27.83
C SER A 7 -20.46 0.36 26.31
N SER A 8 -21.04 -0.77 25.91
CA SER A 8 -21.94 -0.94 24.77
C SER A 8 -21.45 -0.47 23.40
N LEU A 9 -20.66 -1.30 22.72
CA LEU A 9 -20.65 -1.27 21.24
C LEU A 9 -21.77 -2.18 20.76
N ALA A 10 -22.93 -1.58 20.50
CA ALA A 10 -24.04 -2.25 19.84
C ALA A 10 -23.53 -2.81 18.50
N VAL A 11 -23.78 -4.10 18.27
CA VAL A 11 -23.65 -4.73 16.97
C VAL A 11 -24.59 -4.00 16.03
N VAL A 12 -24.04 -3.25 15.09
CA VAL A 12 -24.80 -2.78 13.92
C VAL A 12 -24.25 -3.56 12.75
N ASP A 13 -25.00 -4.63 12.44
CA ASP A 13 -25.09 -5.21 11.11
C ASP A 13 -25.35 -4.07 10.11
N ASP A 14 -24.36 -3.79 9.27
CA ASP A 14 -24.59 -2.98 8.08
C ASP A 14 -23.71 -3.54 6.96
N ASP A 15 -24.31 -4.43 6.17
CA ASP A 15 -23.98 -4.71 4.77
C ASP A 15 -24.21 -3.46 3.89
N ALA A 16 -23.72 -2.31 4.36
CA ALA A 16 -23.73 -1.06 3.63
C ALA A 16 -22.56 -1.06 2.67
N ALA A 17 -22.90 -1.36 1.42
CA ALA A 17 -22.19 -1.07 0.20
C ALA A 17 -21.01 -0.09 0.34
N ILE A 18 -19.92 -0.43 -0.34
CA ILE A 18 -18.71 0.38 -0.58
C ILE A 18 -19.04 1.68 -1.40
N SER A 19 -20.25 2.22 -1.29
CA SER A 19 -20.77 3.33 -2.09
C SER A 19 -20.59 4.71 -1.45
N SER A 20 -19.96 4.81 -0.27
CA SER A 20 -19.79 6.10 0.44
C SER A 20 -18.41 6.73 0.31
N LEU A 21 -17.51 6.18 -0.52
CA LEU A 21 -16.24 6.86 -0.78
C LEU A 21 -16.53 8.15 -1.57
N PRO A 22 -16.12 9.35 -1.10
CA PRO A 22 -16.40 10.60 -1.78
C PRO A 22 -15.83 10.56 -3.20
N GLN A 23 -16.68 10.67 -4.22
CA GLN A 23 -16.28 10.65 -5.63
C GLN A 23 -15.53 11.92 -6.08
N ASN A 24 -15.36 12.87 -5.17
CA ASN A 24 -14.85 14.21 -5.38
C ASN A 24 -13.75 14.51 -4.36
N SER A 25 -12.63 13.81 -4.50
CA SER A 25 -11.36 14.22 -3.91
C SER A 25 -10.24 13.71 -4.81
N THR A 26 -9.30 14.60 -5.11
CA THR A 26 -8.07 14.56 -5.94
C THR A 26 -7.30 13.23 -6.09
N LEU A 27 -7.66 12.19 -5.35
CA LEU A 27 -7.08 10.87 -5.35
C LEU A 27 -7.58 9.99 -6.52
N LEU A 28 -8.89 10.02 -6.84
CA LEU A 28 -9.45 9.29 -8.01
C LEU A 28 -9.16 10.00 -9.35
N GLY A 29 -8.95 11.31 -9.36
CA GLY A 29 -8.55 12.04 -10.57
C GLY A 29 -7.15 11.67 -11.06
N LYS A 30 -6.27 11.20 -10.16
CA LYS A 30 -4.89 10.79 -10.46
C LYS A 30 -4.76 9.28 -10.69
N PHE A 31 -5.68 8.49 -10.13
CA PHE A 31 -5.72 7.03 -10.26
C PHE A 31 -7.09 6.58 -10.73
N PRO A 32 -7.24 6.12 -11.99
CA PRO A 32 -8.54 5.77 -12.56
C PRO A 32 -9.19 4.56 -11.87
N THR A 33 -8.44 3.78 -11.09
CA THR A 33 -8.95 2.61 -10.37
C THR A 33 -8.33 2.47 -8.96
N VAL A 34 -9.07 1.85 -8.04
CA VAL A 34 -8.56 1.48 -6.71
C VAL A 34 -7.32 0.59 -6.81
N GLN A 35 -7.28 -0.33 -7.78
CA GLN A 35 -6.11 -1.17 -8.05
C GLN A 35 -4.86 -0.34 -8.37
N SER A 36 -5.01 0.69 -9.22
CA SER A 36 -3.89 1.57 -9.58
C SER A 36 -3.40 2.41 -8.40
N MET A 37 -4.31 2.81 -7.50
CA MET A 37 -3.98 3.48 -6.25
C MET A 37 -3.20 2.55 -5.30
N VAL A 38 -3.66 1.31 -5.11
CA VAL A 38 -2.99 0.31 -4.26
C VAL A 38 -1.59 0.00 -4.80
N GLY A 39 -1.45 -0.23 -6.10
CA GLY A 39 -0.14 -0.47 -6.72
C GLY A 39 0.82 0.70 -6.53
N TYR A 40 0.34 1.93 -6.68
CA TYR A 40 1.16 3.12 -6.44
C TYR A 40 1.58 3.26 -4.97
N ALA A 41 0.67 3.01 -4.03
CA ALA A 41 0.96 3.06 -2.61
C ALA A 41 2.06 2.05 -2.21
N ILE A 42 2.00 0.83 -2.73
CA ILE A 42 3.03 -0.19 -2.51
C ILE A 42 4.39 0.28 -3.04
N VAL A 43 4.44 0.82 -4.26
CA VAL A 43 5.68 1.36 -4.84
C VAL A 43 6.28 2.46 -3.96
N CYS A 44 5.44 3.38 -3.46
CA CYS A 44 5.89 4.41 -2.53
C CYS A 44 6.48 3.80 -1.25
N LEU A 45 5.79 2.83 -0.63
CA LEU A 45 6.27 2.17 0.58
C LEU A 45 7.65 1.54 0.38
N LEU A 46 7.86 0.82 -0.72
CA LEU A 46 9.13 0.17 -1.03
C LEU A 46 10.26 1.16 -1.28
N VAL A 47 9.97 2.28 -1.98
CA VAL A 47 10.94 3.36 -2.19
C VAL A 47 11.36 3.99 -0.86
N PHE A 48 10.39 4.24 0.04
CA PHE A 48 10.69 4.79 1.36
C PHE A 48 11.48 3.82 2.22
N GLU A 49 11.11 2.54 2.24
CA GLU A 49 11.83 1.50 2.98
C GLU A 49 13.29 1.41 2.50
N HIS A 50 13.52 1.37 1.19
CA HIS A 50 14.88 1.30 0.64
C HIS A 50 15.69 2.58 0.92
N ALA A 51 15.07 3.77 0.81
CA ALA A 51 15.71 5.02 1.17
C ALA A 51 16.10 5.05 2.65
N TYR A 52 15.23 4.57 3.54
CA TYR A 52 15.52 4.49 4.96
C TYR A 52 16.70 3.55 5.26
N PHE A 53 16.81 2.42 4.56
CA PHE A 53 17.95 1.52 4.70
C PHE A 53 19.26 2.13 4.23
N LEU A 54 19.25 2.82 3.09
CA LEU A 54 20.44 3.52 2.59
C LEU A 54 20.92 4.59 3.59
N MET A 55 20.01 5.34 4.21
CA MET A 55 20.35 6.31 5.27
C MET A 55 21.04 5.65 6.46
N GLN A 56 20.57 4.48 6.88
CA GLN A 56 21.20 3.74 7.98
C GLN A 56 22.63 3.27 7.64
N GLN A 57 22.95 3.09 6.37
CA GLN A 57 24.29 2.73 5.90
C GLN A 57 25.25 3.93 5.78
N GLY A 58 24.78 5.13 6.11
CA GLY A 58 25.61 6.34 6.14
C GLY A 58 25.46 7.26 4.93
N SER A 59 24.45 7.07 4.07
CA SER A 59 24.11 8.11 3.09
C SER A 59 23.51 9.31 3.84
N GLY A 60 24.28 10.40 3.97
CA GLY A 60 23.92 11.53 4.83
C GLY A 60 22.84 12.45 4.28
N ASP A 61 22.58 12.42 2.96
CA ASP A 61 21.55 13.24 2.33
C ASP A 61 20.29 12.43 1.99
N TRP A 62 19.18 12.79 2.65
CA TRP A 62 17.88 12.18 2.41
C TRP A 62 17.40 12.35 0.97
N LYS A 63 17.70 13.49 0.34
CA LYS A 63 17.22 13.79 -1.02
C LYS A 63 17.94 12.92 -2.05
N GLU A 64 19.26 12.84 -1.97
CA GLU A 64 20.07 11.93 -2.78
C GLU A 64 19.64 10.47 -2.57
N THR A 65 19.47 10.08 -1.31
CA THR A 65 19.08 8.72 -0.93
C THR A 65 17.72 8.31 -1.51
N LEU A 66 16.71 9.18 -1.39
CA LEU A 66 15.40 8.97 -1.98
C LEU A 66 15.48 8.90 -3.52
N THR A 67 16.33 9.73 -4.13
CA THR A 67 16.56 9.72 -5.58
C THR A 67 17.16 8.40 -6.04
N MET A 68 18.13 7.85 -5.29
CA MET A 68 18.71 6.54 -5.56
C MET A 68 17.66 5.43 -5.44
N ALA A 69 16.84 5.45 -4.39
CA ALA A 69 15.77 4.48 -4.19
C ALA A 69 14.73 4.50 -5.33
N VAL A 70 14.31 5.69 -5.76
CA VAL A 70 13.40 5.84 -6.92
C VAL A 70 14.05 5.29 -8.19
N LYS A 71 15.33 5.60 -8.45
CA LYS A 71 16.04 5.08 -9.62
C LYS A 71 16.11 3.56 -9.60
N LYS A 72 16.45 2.97 -8.45
CA LYS A 72 16.50 1.52 -8.27
C LYS A 72 15.13 0.89 -8.55
N CYS A 73 14.07 1.42 -7.94
CA CYS A 73 12.70 0.95 -8.14
C CYS A 73 12.19 1.10 -9.59
N LYS A 74 12.68 2.09 -10.35
CA LYS A 74 12.37 2.25 -11.78
C LYS A 74 13.19 1.32 -12.68
N SER A 75 14.44 1.05 -12.31
CA SER A 75 15.35 0.18 -13.08
C SER A 75 15.07 -1.30 -12.88
N SER A 76 14.51 -1.66 -11.73
CA SER A 76 14.01 -2.99 -11.43
C SER A 76 12.54 -3.01 -11.82
N ASP A 77 12.08 -4.01 -12.57
CA ASP A 77 10.69 -4.13 -13.08
C ASP A 77 9.59 -4.23 -11.99
N ILE A 78 9.91 -3.82 -10.76
CA ILE A 78 9.12 -3.81 -9.54
C ILE A 78 7.77 -3.11 -9.76
N GLN A 79 7.74 -1.95 -10.43
CA GLN A 79 6.48 -1.27 -10.70
C GLN A 79 5.53 -2.13 -11.56
N THR A 80 6.08 -2.83 -12.56
CA THR A 80 5.32 -3.74 -13.42
C THR A 80 4.89 -5.01 -12.68
N ALA A 81 5.79 -5.57 -11.87
CA ALA A 81 5.52 -6.73 -11.03
C ALA A 81 4.39 -6.46 -10.02
N ILE A 82 4.47 -5.34 -9.28
CA ILE A 82 3.44 -4.91 -8.33
C ILE A 82 2.11 -4.66 -9.04
N SER A 83 2.11 -3.92 -10.16
CA SER A 83 0.88 -3.66 -10.92
C SER A 83 0.20 -4.95 -11.36
N THR A 84 0.98 -5.95 -11.79
CA THR A 84 0.47 -7.26 -12.20
C THR A 84 -0.08 -8.04 -11.00
N ALA A 85 0.69 -8.12 -9.91
CA ALA A 85 0.31 -8.86 -8.72
C ALA A 85 -0.95 -8.27 -8.05
N VAL A 86 -1.05 -6.94 -7.98
CA VAL A 86 -2.25 -6.25 -7.46
C VAL A 86 -3.46 -6.57 -8.34
N LYS A 87 -3.34 -6.53 -9.67
CA LYS A 87 -4.45 -6.90 -10.57
C LYS A 87 -4.91 -8.34 -10.32
N VAL A 88 -3.98 -9.27 -10.13
CA VAL A 88 -4.29 -10.68 -9.84
C VAL A 88 -5.00 -10.80 -8.49
N ALA A 89 -4.50 -10.14 -7.45
CA ALA A 89 -5.09 -10.14 -6.11
C ALA A 89 -6.55 -9.64 -6.13
N PHE A 90 -6.81 -8.53 -6.82
CA PHE A 90 -8.17 -8.02 -6.96
C PHE A 90 -9.07 -8.91 -7.83
N LYS A 91 -8.52 -9.63 -8.80
CA LYS A 91 -9.29 -10.60 -9.59
C LYS A 91 -9.69 -11.83 -8.76
N GLN A 92 -8.81 -12.28 -7.86
CA GLN A 92 -9.04 -13.47 -7.04
C GLN A 92 -9.88 -13.19 -5.79
N HIS A 93 -9.64 -12.04 -5.14
CA HIS A 93 -10.16 -11.73 -3.81
C HIS A 93 -10.90 -10.38 -3.75
N GLY A 94 -11.25 -9.77 -4.89
CA GLY A 94 -11.85 -8.42 -4.92
C GLY A 94 -13.18 -8.28 -4.17
N ASN A 95 -13.86 -9.39 -3.89
CA ASN A 95 -15.09 -9.46 -3.09
C ASN A 95 -14.85 -9.85 -1.61
N ASN A 96 -13.63 -10.25 -1.23
CA ASN A 96 -13.25 -10.55 0.14
C ASN A 96 -12.10 -9.65 0.58
N GLY A 97 -12.44 -8.60 1.34
CA GLY A 97 -11.47 -7.61 1.80
C GLY A 97 -10.35 -8.20 2.67
N ALA A 98 -10.62 -9.25 3.45
CA ALA A 98 -9.62 -9.88 4.31
C ALA A 98 -8.57 -10.62 3.49
N ASP A 99 -8.99 -11.50 2.58
CA ASP A 99 -8.08 -12.26 1.70
C ASP A 99 -7.32 -11.32 0.75
N LEU A 100 -7.98 -10.27 0.26
CA LEU A 100 -7.34 -9.24 -0.55
C LEU A 100 -6.24 -8.54 0.23
N CYS A 101 -6.49 -8.15 1.48
CA CYS A 101 -5.50 -7.51 2.33
C CYS A 101 -4.31 -8.43 2.58
N GLU A 102 -4.55 -9.70 2.93
CA GLU A 102 -3.49 -10.69 3.15
C GLU A 102 -2.63 -10.87 1.88
N THR A 103 -3.27 -10.94 0.71
CA THR A 103 -2.58 -11.11 -0.57
C THR A 103 -1.72 -9.88 -0.89
N ILE A 104 -2.23 -8.67 -0.65
CA ILE A 104 -1.46 -7.44 -0.83
C ILE A 104 -0.24 -7.38 0.10
N LEU A 105 -0.37 -7.84 1.36
CA LEU A 105 0.77 -7.93 2.28
C LEU A 105 1.84 -8.89 1.76
N LYS A 106 1.44 -10.04 1.19
CA LYS A 106 2.37 -10.97 0.52
C LYS A 106 3.09 -10.31 -0.65
N VAL A 107 2.37 -9.58 -1.50
CA VAL A 107 2.96 -8.83 -2.63
C VAL A 107 4.02 -7.83 -2.16
N ILE A 108 3.76 -7.09 -1.08
CA ILE A 108 4.74 -6.17 -0.49
C ILE A 108 6.01 -6.94 -0.06
N GLY A 109 5.83 -8.05 0.64
CA GLY A 109 6.93 -8.89 1.13
C GLY A 109 7.79 -9.50 0.02
N GLU A 110 7.17 -9.92 -1.08
CA GLU A 110 7.86 -10.54 -2.22
C GLU A 110 8.63 -9.52 -3.08
N ASN A 111 8.20 -8.26 -3.08
CA ASN A 111 8.76 -7.20 -3.93
C ASN A 111 9.70 -6.26 -3.18
N LYS A 112 10.13 -6.61 -1.96
CA LYS A 112 11.10 -5.81 -1.20
C LYS A 112 12.37 -5.64 -2.03
N ILE A 113 12.81 -4.38 -2.20
CA ILE A 113 14.05 -4.07 -2.90
C ILE A 113 15.19 -4.63 -2.04
N SER A 114 15.85 -5.69 -2.52
CA SER A 114 17.04 -6.25 -1.87
C SER A 114 18.04 -5.13 -1.59
N MET A 115 18.67 -5.20 -0.41
CA MET A 115 19.93 -4.51 -0.15
C MET A 115 20.99 -4.93 -1.18
#